data_AF-A0A1T4JRS3-F1
#
_entry.id   AF-A0A1T4JRS3-F1
#
_cell.length_a   1.000
_cell.length_b   1.000
_cell.length_c   1.000
_cell.angle_alpha   90.00
_cell.angle_beta   90.00
_cell.angle_gamma   90.00
#
_symmetry.space_group_name_H-M   'P 1'
#
loop_
_entity.id
_entity.type
_entity.pdbx_description
1 polymer ?
#
loop_
_entity_poly.entity_id
_entity_poly.type
_entity_poly.pdbx_seq_one_letter_code
_entity_poly.pdbx_strand_id
1 'polypeptide(L)'
;MKKFISLVMSAVMLVSSVAVGITVQAGTVEDNLRAQGFPESYIEDLATLQKAHPNWKFVAFKTGLDFDDAVKGELSGTPTTEENLRAYLDPRNWLNEKYVFQFESIRKSDAVQSVSSVNAILKNTWMANSKINYFDTQGVSKTVTEVNTYADAMIKASNDTNLSANYIAAKIRQENGRTENTATAVCGKKEPFKGIYNYFNIGAYTTAMDGLAWAAGFLKANKDTVLFDGANATAKPIVTVSNGQRMAYIKEEGDYYRVTLYDELDNGKYDDKEIGYILKSDVNTTYMGNYGRPWTDPNKAIYNGAKYIANGYLTYQFTMYLQKYNVNSQSGSLYRHEYMTNVSGAASEGYHLYSGYAKAGLLNSAHTFYIPVFNNMPNDNSNITTTAPTTTTKNYTPAKVKLTSLTALKGHKIKAKWNKCSTSATGYQIYWAKDKKFKKVVAKTTTRGRSKVTYTGKNFTKGRKYYVRIRAYKKAGGKTYYGPWSNIKAKTSK
;
A
#
# COMPACT_ATOMS: atom_id res chain seq x y z
N MET A 1 32.71 -6.95 39.93
CA MET A 1 32.60 -8.35 39.45
C MET A 1 31.17 -8.63 39.02
N LYS A 2 31.03 -9.14 37.78
CA LYS A 2 29.96 -10.03 37.27
C LYS A 2 28.49 -9.59 37.48
N LYS A 3 27.82 -9.07 36.45
CA LYS A 3 27.19 -9.80 35.33
C LYS A 3 25.91 -10.57 35.73
N PHE A 4 24.81 -10.12 35.12
CA PHE A 4 23.68 -10.88 34.58
C PHE A 4 22.78 -11.68 35.52
N ILE A 5 21.47 -11.41 35.43
CA ILE A 5 20.32 -12.34 35.39
C ILE A 5 19.09 -11.46 35.08
N SER A 6 18.11 -11.78 34.24
CA SER A 6 17.89 -12.76 33.17
C SER A 6 16.48 -12.42 32.65
N LEU A 7 16.32 -12.06 31.38
CA LEU A 7 15.69 -12.91 30.35
C LEU A 7 14.57 -13.84 30.89
N VAL A 8 13.32 -13.48 30.64
CA VAL A 8 12.16 -14.39 30.72
C VAL A 8 11.28 -14.16 29.50
N MET A 9 11.50 -14.95 28.45
CA MET A 9 10.46 -15.46 27.54
C MET A 9 11.12 -16.39 26.50
N SER A 10 11.43 -17.60 26.94
CA SER A 10 11.47 -18.80 26.09
C SER A 10 11.65 -20.03 26.97
N ALA A 11 10.88 -21.08 26.64
CA ALA A 11 10.86 -22.42 27.24
C ALA A 11 10.08 -22.59 28.56
N VAL A 12 8.83 -23.07 28.44
CA VAL A 12 8.24 -24.05 29.37
C VAL A 12 7.92 -25.26 28.49
N MET A 13 8.87 -26.19 28.36
CA MET A 13 9.08 -27.39 29.19
C MET A 13 8.14 -28.55 28.86
N LEU A 14 8.77 -29.59 28.33
CA LEU A 14 8.35 -30.99 28.36
C LEU A 14 7.74 -31.35 29.72
N VAL A 15 6.55 -31.92 29.70
CA VAL A 15 6.02 -32.71 30.81
C VAL A 15 6.25 -34.17 30.48
N SER A 16 7.14 -34.82 31.23
CA SER A 16 7.18 -36.27 31.35
C SER A 16 6.05 -36.70 32.29
N SER A 17 4.96 -37.20 31.70
CA SER A 17 3.97 -38.00 32.43
C SER A 17 3.60 -39.20 31.57
N VAL A 18 3.57 -40.36 32.23
CA VAL A 18 3.37 -41.70 31.70
C VAL A 18 2.26 -41.77 30.64
N ALA A 19 2.56 -42.49 29.56
CA ALA A 19 1.77 -42.59 28.36
C ALA A 19 0.34 -43.11 28.61
N VAL A 20 -0.64 -42.26 28.32
CA VAL A 20 -1.85 -42.67 27.60
C VAL A 20 -1.78 -41.94 26.26
N GLY A 21 -1.51 -42.69 25.19
CA GLY A 21 -1.23 -42.15 23.87
C GLY A 21 -2.45 -41.45 23.27
N ILE A 22 -2.53 -40.13 23.44
CA ILE A 22 -3.17 -39.24 22.48
C ILE A 22 -2.12 -38.21 22.08
N THR A 23 -1.35 -38.52 21.05
CA THR A 23 -0.60 -37.49 20.32
C THR A 23 -1.63 -36.61 19.62
N VAL A 24 -1.97 -35.46 20.19
CA VAL A 24 -2.68 -34.40 19.45
C VAL A 24 -1.66 -33.87 18.44
N GLN A 25 -1.73 -34.36 17.22
CA GLN A 25 -0.92 -33.84 16.13
C GLN A 25 -1.31 -32.39 15.89
N ALA A 26 -0.37 -31.45 16.03
CA ALA A 26 -0.59 -30.06 15.66
C ALA A 26 -1.07 -30.02 14.20
N GLY A 27 -2.22 -29.39 13.96
CA GLY A 27 -2.83 -29.28 12.63
C GLY A 27 -1.85 -28.65 11.63
N THR A 28 -2.00 -28.98 10.35
CA THR A 28 -1.16 -28.38 9.31
C THR A 28 -1.40 -26.86 9.23
N VAL A 29 -0.49 -26.12 8.60
CA VAL A 29 -0.69 -24.68 8.33
C VAL A 29 -2.03 -24.44 7.63
N GLU A 30 -2.37 -25.29 6.67
CA GLU A 30 -3.65 -25.28 5.96
C GLU A 30 -4.84 -25.46 6.91
N ASP A 31 -4.78 -26.40 7.85
CA ASP A 31 -5.85 -26.65 8.82
C ASP A 31 -6.04 -25.45 9.77
N ASN A 32 -4.94 -24.83 10.20
CA ASN A 32 -4.99 -23.62 11.02
C ASN A 32 -5.60 -22.42 10.27
N LEU A 33 -5.35 -22.30 8.96
CA LEU A 33 -5.96 -21.25 8.14
C LEU A 33 -7.47 -21.51 7.93
N ARG A 34 -7.88 -22.76 7.71
CA ARG A 34 -9.31 -23.13 7.64
C ARG A 34 -10.02 -22.85 8.96
N ALA A 35 -9.41 -23.21 10.09
CA ALA A 35 -9.95 -22.96 11.42
C ALA A 35 -10.10 -21.45 11.72
N GLN A 36 -9.24 -20.61 11.14
CA GLN A 36 -9.36 -19.14 11.19
C GLN A 36 -10.45 -18.58 10.25
N GLY A 37 -11.16 -19.44 9.52
CA GLY A 37 -12.30 -19.08 8.70
C GLY A 37 -11.94 -18.72 7.25
N PHE A 38 -10.74 -19.04 6.77
CA PHE A 38 -10.43 -18.84 5.35
C PHE A 38 -11.13 -19.87 4.45
N PRO A 39 -11.79 -19.45 3.35
CA PRO A 39 -12.32 -20.37 2.34
C PRO A 39 -11.19 -21.12 1.62
N GLU A 40 -11.50 -22.29 1.06
CA GLU A 40 -10.51 -23.17 0.39
C GLU A 40 -9.76 -22.48 -0.77
N SER A 41 -10.41 -21.51 -1.42
CA SER A 41 -9.81 -20.71 -2.49
C SER A 41 -8.61 -19.87 -2.03
N TYR A 42 -8.50 -19.55 -0.73
CA TYR A 42 -7.41 -18.77 -0.14
C TYR A 42 -6.25 -19.64 0.38
N ILE A 43 -6.55 -20.89 0.79
CA ILE A 43 -5.66 -21.69 1.64
C ILE A 43 -4.28 -21.95 1.04
N GLU A 44 -4.19 -22.29 -0.24
CA GLU A 44 -2.91 -22.62 -0.91
C GLU A 44 -1.93 -21.42 -0.90
N ASP A 45 -2.43 -20.23 -1.25
CA ASP A 45 -1.58 -19.04 -1.36
C ASP A 45 -1.16 -18.56 0.03
N LEU A 46 -2.09 -18.54 1.01
CA LEU A 46 -1.79 -18.19 2.40
C LEU A 46 -0.85 -19.19 3.06
N ALA A 47 -1.04 -20.51 2.85
CA ALA A 47 -0.16 -21.53 3.41
C ALA A 47 1.25 -21.44 2.80
N THR A 48 1.36 -21.12 1.50
CA THR A 48 2.65 -20.86 0.85
C THR A 48 3.37 -19.69 1.52
N LEU A 49 2.67 -18.59 1.78
CA LEU A 49 3.23 -17.42 2.46
C LEU A 49 3.61 -17.72 3.91
N GLN A 50 2.75 -18.39 4.68
CA GLN A 50 3.01 -18.74 6.07
C GLN A 50 4.21 -19.69 6.22
N LYS A 51 4.38 -20.64 5.29
CA LYS A 51 5.54 -21.55 5.27
C LYS A 51 6.83 -20.81 4.92
N ALA A 52 6.78 -19.82 4.03
CA ALA A 52 7.93 -18.99 3.67
C ALA A 52 8.27 -17.96 4.76
N HIS A 53 7.26 -17.48 5.49
CA HIS A 53 7.38 -16.49 6.56
C HIS A 53 6.64 -16.93 7.82
N PRO A 54 7.25 -17.81 8.65
CA PRO A 54 6.56 -18.39 9.81
C PRO A 54 6.06 -17.40 10.85
N ASN A 55 6.66 -16.20 10.91
CA ASN A 55 6.28 -15.14 11.84
C ASN A 55 5.13 -14.25 11.35
N TRP A 56 4.70 -14.41 10.09
CA TRP A 56 3.54 -13.70 9.57
C TRP A 56 2.26 -14.30 10.16
N LYS A 57 1.25 -13.48 10.36
CA LYS A 57 -0.06 -13.88 10.89
C LYS A 57 -1.15 -13.43 9.93
N PHE A 58 -1.94 -14.37 9.43
CA PHE A 58 -3.08 -14.08 8.58
C PHE A 58 -4.38 -14.21 9.37
N VAL A 59 -5.18 -13.15 9.39
CA VAL A 59 -6.49 -13.10 10.05
C VAL A 59 -7.56 -12.92 8.98
N ALA A 60 -8.57 -13.78 8.97
CA ALA A 60 -9.70 -13.63 8.07
C ALA A 60 -10.57 -12.46 8.54
N PHE A 61 -10.62 -11.39 7.75
CA PHE A 61 -11.51 -10.26 7.97
C PHE A 61 -12.85 -10.52 7.25
N LYS A 62 -13.84 -11.00 7.99
CA LYS A 62 -15.19 -11.25 7.46
C LYS A 62 -15.89 -9.91 7.19
N THR A 63 -16.04 -9.56 5.91
CA THR A 63 -16.68 -8.29 5.53
C THR A 63 -18.19 -8.30 5.81
N GLY A 64 -18.80 -9.49 5.74
CA GLY A 64 -20.24 -9.69 5.79
C GLY A 64 -20.97 -9.32 4.49
N LEU A 65 -20.23 -8.90 3.46
CA LEU A 65 -20.78 -8.42 2.20
C LEU A 65 -20.74 -9.52 1.14
N ASP A 66 -21.78 -9.60 0.31
CA ASP A 66 -21.71 -10.31 -0.97
C ASP A 66 -20.68 -9.64 -1.89
N PHE A 67 -19.87 -10.43 -2.61
CA PHE A 67 -18.83 -9.89 -3.46
C PHE A 67 -19.38 -9.03 -4.61
N ASP A 68 -20.49 -9.44 -5.24
CA ASP A 68 -21.09 -8.68 -6.34
C ASP A 68 -21.67 -7.35 -5.85
N ASP A 69 -22.24 -7.34 -4.65
CA ASP A 69 -22.76 -6.12 -4.03
C ASP A 69 -21.64 -5.18 -3.59
N ALA A 70 -20.54 -5.70 -3.05
CA ALA A 70 -19.35 -4.91 -2.74
C ALA A 70 -18.75 -4.26 -4.00
N VAL A 71 -18.68 -4.99 -5.11
CA VAL A 71 -18.23 -4.45 -6.41
C VAL A 71 -19.15 -3.32 -6.87
N LYS A 72 -20.47 -3.50 -6.82
CA LYS A 72 -21.43 -2.45 -7.22
C LYS A 72 -21.34 -1.21 -6.33
N GLY A 73 -21.20 -1.40 -5.02
CA GLY A 73 -21.05 -0.32 -4.04
C GLY A 73 -19.84 0.55 -4.33
N GLU A 74 -18.67 -0.07 -4.47
CA GLU A 74 -17.40 0.58 -4.81
C GLU A 74 -17.41 1.26 -6.19
N LEU A 75 -18.11 0.67 -7.18
CA LEU A 75 -18.19 1.22 -8.54
C LEU A 75 -18.89 2.58 -8.59
N SER A 76 -19.82 2.84 -7.67
CA SER A 76 -20.55 4.11 -7.61
C SER A 76 -19.67 5.33 -7.29
N GLY A 77 -18.57 5.11 -6.57
CA GLY A 77 -17.62 6.16 -6.15
C GLY A 77 -16.28 6.14 -6.89
N THR A 78 -16.02 5.11 -7.71
CA THR A 78 -14.69 4.87 -8.29
C THR A 78 -14.73 4.92 -9.83
N PRO A 79 -14.01 5.84 -10.49
CA PRO A 79 -14.03 5.98 -11.95
C PRO A 79 -13.22 4.86 -12.65
N THR A 80 -13.81 3.67 -12.75
CA THR A 80 -13.19 2.48 -13.38
C THR A 80 -14.26 1.58 -14.04
N THR A 81 -13.83 0.47 -14.66
CA THR A 81 -14.74 -0.58 -15.15
C THR A 81 -15.01 -1.62 -14.07
N GLU A 82 -16.16 -2.28 -14.12
CA GLU A 82 -16.49 -3.39 -13.22
C GLU A 82 -15.46 -4.53 -13.31
N GLU A 83 -14.98 -4.88 -14.51
CA GLU A 83 -13.93 -5.90 -14.70
C GLU A 83 -12.65 -5.53 -13.95
N ASN A 84 -12.21 -4.28 -14.06
CA ASN A 84 -11.02 -3.81 -13.35
C ASN A 84 -11.26 -3.82 -11.84
N LEU A 85 -12.41 -3.30 -11.38
CA LEU A 85 -12.73 -3.24 -9.95
C LEU A 85 -12.75 -4.62 -9.32
N ARG A 86 -13.39 -5.60 -9.96
CA ARG A 86 -13.38 -7.01 -9.52
C ARG A 86 -11.96 -7.56 -9.35
N ALA A 87 -11.06 -7.24 -10.27
CA ALA A 87 -9.68 -7.70 -10.19
C ALA A 87 -8.92 -7.11 -8.99
N TYR A 88 -9.16 -5.84 -8.64
CA TYR A 88 -8.53 -5.21 -7.49
C TYR A 88 -9.20 -5.54 -6.15
N LEU A 89 -10.53 -5.65 -6.14
CA LEU A 89 -11.28 -5.96 -4.93
C LEU A 89 -11.07 -7.41 -4.48
N ASP A 90 -10.91 -8.37 -5.39
CA ASP A 90 -10.67 -9.78 -5.04
C ASP A 90 -9.31 -9.97 -4.34
N PRO A 91 -9.27 -10.27 -3.03
CA PRO A 91 -8.01 -10.35 -2.27
C PRO A 91 -7.09 -11.47 -2.75
N ARG A 92 -7.66 -12.53 -3.36
CA ARG A 92 -6.93 -13.71 -3.83
C ARG A 92 -5.96 -13.37 -4.97
N ASN A 93 -6.20 -12.28 -5.70
CA ASN A 93 -5.29 -11.80 -6.73
C ASN A 93 -3.97 -11.24 -6.18
N TRP A 94 -3.89 -11.01 -4.87
CA TRP A 94 -2.80 -10.28 -4.23
C TRP A 94 -2.02 -11.09 -3.20
N LEU A 95 -2.38 -12.36 -2.99
CA LEU A 95 -1.76 -13.25 -2.00
C LEU A 95 -0.40 -13.78 -2.49
N ASN A 96 0.57 -12.87 -2.56
CA ASN A 96 1.97 -13.15 -2.77
C ASN A 96 2.82 -12.24 -1.87
N GLU A 97 4.09 -12.58 -1.69
CA GLU A 97 5.02 -11.95 -0.74
C GLU A 97 5.03 -10.41 -0.83
N LYS A 98 4.82 -9.87 -2.04
CA LYS A 98 4.94 -8.43 -2.32
C LYS A 98 3.65 -7.67 -2.06
N TYR A 99 2.55 -8.19 -2.59
CA TYR A 99 1.27 -7.47 -2.61
C TYR A 99 0.35 -7.80 -1.43
N VAL A 100 0.69 -8.79 -0.60
CA VAL A 100 -0.05 -9.10 0.63
C VAL A 100 0.04 -7.97 1.66
N PHE A 101 1.06 -7.11 1.56
CA PHE A 101 1.27 -5.96 2.45
C PHE A 101 0.18 -4.90 2.38
N GLN A 102 -0.66 -4.88 1.34
CA GLN A 102 -1.86 -4.03 1.34
C GLN A 102 -2.84 -4.40 2.47
N PHE A 103 -2.79 -5.64 2.94
CA PHE A 103 -3.62 -6.15 4.02
C PHE A 103 -2.94 -6.09 5.39
N GLU A 104 -1.69 -5.59 5.46
CA GLU A 104 -1.01 -5.46 6.74
C GLU A 104 -1.74 -4.43 7.62
N SER A 105 -1.90 -4.78 8.89
CA SER A 105 -2.42 -3.88 9.89
C SER A 105 -1.53 -2.65 10.04
N ILE A 106 -2.13 -1.45 9.94
CA ILE A 106 -1.45 -0.20 10.26
C ILE A 106 -1.43 0.08 11.77
N ARG A 107 -2.12 -0.74 12.59
CA ARG A 107 -2.05 -0.66 14.06
C ARG A 107 -0.66 -1.05 14.55
N LYS A 108 -0.22 -0.41 15.62
CA LYS A 108 1.00 -0.73 16.36
C LYS A 108 1.01 -2.21 16.78
N SER A 109 2.17 -2.83 16.63
CA SER A 109 2.48 -4.17 17.10
C SER A 109 3.83 -4.13 17.82
N ASP A 110 3.84 -4.33 19.13
CA ASP A 110 5.05 -4.25 19.96
C ASP A 110 6.14 -5.24 19.53
N ALA A 111 5.79 -6.29 18.78
CA ALA A 111 6.73 -7.30 18.33
C ALA A 111 7.73 -6.82 17.25
N VAL A 112 7.51 -5.68 16.58
CA VAL A 112 8.25 -5.31 15.35
C VAL A 112 8.75 -3.87 15.29
N GLN A 113 8.28 -2.98 16.17
CA GLN A 113 8.62 -1.57 16.09
C GLN A 113 9.70 -1.16 17.09
N SER A 114 10.80 -0.62 16.57
CA SER A 114 11.91 -0.07 17.34
C SER A 114 12.54 1.10 16.60
N VAL A 115 13.34 1.91 17.30
CA VAL A 115 14.17 2.95 16.65
C VAL A 115 15.02 2.34 15.53
N SER A 116 15.56 1.14 15.73
CA SER A 116 16.34 0.41 14.72
C SER A 116 15.53 0.03 13.49
N SER A 117 14.31 -0.49 13.65
CA SER A 117 13.44 -0.86 12.52
C SER A 117 13.02 0.37 11.72
N VAL A 118 12.69 1.47 12.40
CA VAL A 118 12.35 2.74 11.77
C VAL A 118 13.54 3.30 10.99
N ASN A 119 14.74 3.34 11.59
CA ASN A 119 15.95 3.78 10.89
C ASN A 119 16.32 2.89 9.70
N ALA A 120 16.06 1.58 9.77
CA ALA A 120 16.26 0.68 8.65
C ALA A 120 15.32 0.99 7.48
N ILE A 121 14.07 1.39 7.75
CA ILE A 121 13.13 1.89 6.73
C ILE A 121 13.62 3.22 6.16
N LEU A 122 14.01 4.17 7.03
CA LEU A 122 14.50 5.49 6.64
C LEU A 122 15.88 5.49 5.96
N LYS A 123 16.56 4.34 5.88
CA LYS A 123 17.89 4.21 5.29
C LYS A 123 17.98 4.88 3.92
N ASN A 124 19.09 5.59 3.70
CA ASN A 124 19.39 6.42 2.52
C ASN A 124 18.49 7.67 2.37
N THR A 125 17.80 8.09 3.43
CA THR A 125 17.17 9.40 3.50
C THR A 125 17.93 10.30 4.48
N TRP A 126 17.75 11.61 4.36
CA TRP A 126 18.30 12.59 5.30
C TRP A 126 17.75 12.46 6.74
N MET A 127 16.70 11.65 6.97
CA MET A 127 16.11 11.42 8.29
C MET A 127 16.76 10.27 9.06
N ALA A 128 17.45 9.35 8.40
CA ALA A 128 18.02 8.17 9.06
C ALA A 128 19.08 8.56 10.10
N ASN A 129 18.94 8.03 11.31
CA ASN A 129 19.82 8.26 12.47
C ASN A 129 20.11 9.74 12.76
N SER A 130 19.21 10.64 12.34
CA SER A 130 19.46 12.07 12.32
C SER A 130 18.63 12.80 13.36
N LYS A 131 19.25 13.79 14.02
CA LYS A 131 18.54 14.77 14.84
C LYS A 131 17.58 15.59 13.98
N ILE A 132 16.58 16.18 14.61
CA ILE A 132 15.59 17.02 13.93
C ILE A 132 16.04 18.47 14.01
N ASN A 133 16.72 18.93 12.96
CA ASN A 133 17.04 20.34 12.73
C ASN A 133 16.01 20.96 11.78
N TYR A 134 15.55 22.17 12.08
CA TYR A 134 14.45 22.81 11.36
C TYR A 134 14.55 24.34 11.39
N PHE A 135 13.82 25.03 10.53
CA PHE A 135 13.64 26.48 10.57
C PHE A 135 12.32 26.77 11.26
N ASP A 136 12.32 27.61 12.29
CA ASP A 136 11.07 28.08 12.88
C ASP A 136 10.34 29.05 11.92
N THR A 137 9.14 29.47 12.30
CA THR A 137 8.31 30.42 11.54
C THR A 137 8.96 31.79 11.35
N GLN A 138 10.00 32.11 12.13
CA GLN A 138 10.80 33.33 11.98
C GLN A 138 12.01 33.13 11.04
N GLY A 139 12.22 31.92 10.52
CA GLY A 139 13.36 31.56 9.67
C GLY A 139 14.64 31.28 10.45
N VAL A 140 14.56 31.08 11.77
CA VAL A 140 15.72 30.77 12.62
C VAL A 140 15.93 29.26 12.68
N SER A 141 17.16 28.81 12.50
CA SER A 141 17.51 27.39 12.65
C SER A 141 17.41 26.95 14.12
N LYS A 142 16.71 25.85 14.37
CA LYS A 142 16.44 25.24 15.67
C LYS A 142 16.67 23.74 15.61
N THR A 143 16.81 23.13 16.79
CA THR A 143 16.84 21.68 16.97
C THR A 143 15.75 21.29 17.95
N VAL A 144 14.95 20.28 17.61
CA VAL A 144 13.95 19.71 18.53
C VAL A 144 14.67 19.07 19.72
N THR A 145 14.15 19.26 20.93
CA THR A 145 14.75 18.76 22.18
C THR A 145 13.91 17.68 22.85
N GLU A 146 12.65 17.53 22.45
CA GLU A 146 11.67 16.59 23.02
C GLU A 146 11.95 15.14 22.62
N VAL A 147 12.67 14.93 21.53
CA VAL A 147 13.05 13.62 20.99
C VAL A 147 14.45 13.69 20.38
N ASN A 148 15.22 12.60 20.44
CA ASN A 148 16.60 12.58 19.98
C ASN A 148 16.73 12.57 18.45
N THR A 149 15.86 11.83 17.75
CA THR A 149 15.93 11.63 16.29
C THR A 149 14.55 11.61 15.64
N TYR A 150 14.51 11.66 14.30
CA TYR A 150 13.30 11.40 13.53
C TYR A 150 12.66 10.05 13.87
N ALA A 151 13.48 9.01 14.09
CA ALA A 151 12.97 7.69 14.46
C ALA A 151 12.30 7.72 15.85
N ASP A 152 12.86 8.45 16.81
CA ASP A 152 12.26 8.62 18.13
C ASP A 152 10.93 9.39 18.06
N ALA A 153 10.82 10.41 17.20
CA ALA A 153 9.56 11.11 16.95
C ALA A 153 8.45 10.17 16.45
N MET A 154 8.78 9.29 15.50
CA MET A 154 7.84 8.30 14.95
C MET A 154 7.46 7.24 15.97
N ILE A 155 8.40 6.79 16.81
CA ILE A 155 8.13 5.86 17.92
C ILE A 155 7.23 6.50 18.96
N LYS A 156 7.49 7.75 19.35
CA LYS A 156 6.62 8.50 20.27
C LYS A 156 5.20 8.62 19.71
N ALA A 157 5.06 9.08 18.46
CA ALA A 157 3.77 9.18 17.80
C ALA A 157 3.04 7.83 17.75
N SER A 158 3.76 6.75 17.47
CA SER A 158 3.24 5.39 17.47
C SER A 158 2.69 4.96 18.84
N ASN A 159 3.44 5.20 19.91
CA ASN A 159 3.04 4.83 21.27
C ASN A 159 1.78 5.56 21.72
N ASP A 160 1.65 6.84 21.36
CA ASP A 160 0.54 7.68 21.82
C ASP A 160 -0.74 7.52 20.98
N THR A 161 -0.62 7.02 19.75
CA THR A 161 -1.76 6.94 18.80
C THR A 161 -2.16 5.51 18.42
N ASN A 162 -1.37 4.52 18.81
CA ASN A 162 -1.51 3.12 18.38
C ASN A 162 -1.37 2.89 16.86
N LEU A 163 -0.83 3.87 16.13
CA LEU A 163 -0.42 3.72 14.72
C LEU A 163 0.97 3.10 14.65
N SER A 164 1.24 2.19 13.71
CA SER A 164 2.55 1.54 13.57
C SER A 164 3.66 2.54 13.24
N ALA A 165 4.76 2.52 14.00
CA ALA A 165 5.92 3.38 13.73
C ALA A 165 6.55 3.08 12.36
N ASN A 166 6.54 1.81 11.95
CA ASN A 166 7.05 1.40 10.65
C ASN A 166 6.13 1.89 9.51
N TYR A 167 4.81 1.89 9.72
CA TYR A 167 3.87 2.49 8.78
C TYR A 167 4.10 4.00 8.65
N ILE A 168 4.22 4.72 9.78
CA ILE A 168 4.54 6.15 9.81
C ILE A 168 5.83 6.43 8.99
N ALA A 169 6.90 5.68 9.26
CA ALA A 169 8.18 5.83 8.58
C ALA A 169 8.07 5.55 7.07
N ALA A 170 7.34 4.50 6.69
CA ALA A 170 7.14 4.14 5.29
C ALA A 170 6.35 5.21 4.53
N LYS A 171 5.26 5.74 5.11
CA LYS A 171 4.48 6.84 4.52
C LYS A 171 5.33 8.10 4.36
N ILE A 172 6.02 8.53 5.42
CA ILE A 172 6.89 9.71 5.36
C ILE A 172 7.99 9.55 4.30
N ARG A 173 8.62 8.38 4.23
CA ARG A 173 9.67 8.07 3.25
C ARG A 173 9.13 8.06 1.81
N GLN A 174 7.92 7.58 1.59
CA GLN A 174 7.32 7.60 0.26
C GLN A 174 7.14 9.04 -0.24
N GLU A 175 6.63 9.92 0.62
CA GLU A 175 6.34 11.31 0.27
C GLU A 175 7.63 12.16 0.19
N ASN A 176 8.60 11.89 1.08
CA ASN A 176 9.71 12.83 1.35
C ASN A 176 11.11 12.18 1.38
N GLY A 177 11.25 10.88 1.06
CA GLY A 177 12.45 10.06 1.29
C GLY A 177 13.59 10.26 0.28
N ARG A 178 13.96 11.51 0.02
CA ARG A 178 15.15 11.90 -0.77
C ARG A 178 16.40 11.86 0.11
N THR A 179 17.59 11.98 -0.50
CA THR A 179 18.87 12.09 0.22
C THR A 179 19.06 13.45 0.88
N GLU A 180 18.29 14.48 0.47
CA GLU A 180 18.36 15.84 0.98
C GLU A 180 16.97 16.36 1.36
N ASN A 181 16.91 17.27 2.34
CA ASN A 181 15.67 17.90 2.77
C ASN A 181 15.28 19.09 1.87
N THR A 182 14.84 18.80 0.66
CA THR A 182 14.45 19.81 -0.35
C THR A 182 12.97 19.78 -0.72
N ALA A 183 12.22 18.79 -0.25
CA ALA A 183 10.80 18.65 -0.55
C ALA A 183 9.98 19.79 0.08
N THR A 184 9.10 20.40 -0.73
CA THR A 184 8.28 21.56 -0.37
C THR A 184 7.56 21.37 0.98
N ALA A 185 6.96 20.21 1.20
CA ALA A 185 6.15 19.96 2.40
C ALA A 185 6.95 19.88 3.71
N VAL A 186 8.27 19.68 3.67
CA VAL A 186 9.08 19.34 4.86
C VAL A 186 10.36 20.17 5.01
N CYS A 187 10.70 21.04 4.05
CA CYS A 187 11.93 21.82 4.12
C CYS A 187 11.81 23.07 5.01
N GLY A 188 10.59 23.53 5.31
CA GLY A 188 10.33 24.69 6.18
C GLY A 188 10.73 26.06 5.61
N LYS A 189 11.08 26.14 4.32
CA LYS A 189 11.56 27.37 3.66
C LYS A 189 10.58 28.00 2.69
N LYS A 190 9.36 27.47 2.59
CA LYS A 190 8.42 27.81 1.52
C LYS A 190 7.48 28.91 1.98
N GLU A 191 7.62 30.10 1.39
CA GLU A 191 6.67 31.19 1.60
C GLU A 191 5.32 30.88 0.92
N PRO A 192 4.19 31.34 1.49
CA PRO A 192 4.07 32.13 2.73
C PRO A 192 4.16 31.30 4.03
N PHE A 193 4.36 29.98 3.93
CA PHE A 193 4.29 29.01 5.04
C PHE A 193 5.66 28.63 5.63
N LYS A 194 6.59 29.59 5.70
CA LYS A 194 7.92 29.36 6.29
C LYS A 194 7.79 28.83 7.72
N GLY A 195 8.59 27.82 8.05
CA GLY A 195 8.55 27.12 9.34
C GLY A 195 7.32 26.25 9.58
N ILE A 196 6.47 26.02 8.57
CA ILE A 196 5.38 25.05 8.63
C ILE A 196 5.81 23.75 7.95
N TYR A 197 5.42 22.62 8.54
CA TYR A 197 5.82 21.29 8.11
C TYR A 197 4.61 20.38 7.94
N ASN A 198 4.60 19.53 6.91
CA ASN A 198 3.58 18.52 6.67
C ASN A 198 4.19 17.22 6.12
N TYR A 199 4.41 16.24 7.00
CA TYR A 199 5.12 15.00 6.68
C TYR A 199 4.27 13.94 5.97
N PHE A 200 2.94 14.13 5.93
CA PHE A 200 1.99 13.17 5.38
C PHE A 200 1.16 13.74 4.21
N ASN A 201 1.49 14.95 3.75
CA ASN A 201 0.75 15.65 2.70
C ASN A 201 -0.77 15.81 3.02
N ILE A 202 -1.12 15.93 4.31
CA ILE A 202 -2.52 16.07 4.74
C ILE A 202 -3.07 17.40 4.23
N GLY A 203 -4.19 17.36 3.51
CA GLY A 203 -4.80 18.54 2.88
C GLY A 203 -4.12 18.98 1.57
N ALA A 204 -3.16 18.22 1.04
CA ALA A 204 -2.54 18.50 -0.25
C ALA A 204 -3.43 18.01 -1.41
N TYR A 205 -4.24 18.89 -1.99
CA TYR A 205 -5.16 18.54 -3.07
C TYR A 205 -4.53 18.68 -4.46
N THR A 206 -3.79 19.77 -4.69
CA THR A 206 -3.15 20.05 -5.98
C THR A 206 -1.63 20.05 -5.85
N THR A 207 -1.10 20.67 -4.79
CA THR A 207 0.33 20.71 -4.52
C THR A 207 0.62 20.56 -3.02
N ALA A 208 1.89 20.35 -2.69
CA ALA A 208 2.35 20.36 -1.30
C ALA A 208 2.07 21.71 -0.59
N MET A 209 1.90 22.81 -1.31
CA MET A 209 1.56 24.11 -0.72
C MET A 209 0.16 24.10 -0.08
N ASP A 210 -0.80 23.39 -0.67
CA ASP A 210 -2.13 23.22 -0.06
C ASP A 210 -2.05 22.48 1.27
N GLY A 211 -1.17 21.47 1.33
CA GLY A 211 -0.86 20.77 2.57
C GLY A 211 -0.22 21.67 3.62
N LEU A 212 0.65 22.61 3.21
CA LEU A 212 1.23 23.60 4.12
C LEU A 212 0.17 24.61 4.61
N ALA A 213 -0.74 25.07 3.74
CA ALA A 213 -1.85 25.93 4.13
C ALA A 213 -2.77 25.25 5.16
N TRP A 214 -3.09 23.96 4.93
CA TRP A 214 -3.85 23.15 5.88
C TRP A 214 -3.13 23.01 7.22
N ALA A 215 -1.82 22.74 7.20
CA ALA A 215 -0.98 22.61 8.38
C ALA A 215 -0.75 23.94 9.12
N ALA A 216 -0.80 25.07 8.41
CA ALA A 216 -0.75 26.42 8.98
C ALA A 216 -2.06 26.82 9.69
N GLY A 217 -3.14 26.08 9.47
CA GLY A 217 -4.40 26.27 10.20
C GLY A 217 -5.26 27.41 9.66
N PHE A 218 -5.10 27.81 8.40
CA PHE A 218 -6.07 28.65 7.68
C PHE A 218 -6.53 29.92 8.45
N LEU A 219 -5.60 30.56 9.17
CA LEU A 219 -5.87 31.80 9.89
C LEU A 219 -6.38 32.87 8.90
N LYS A 220 -7.41 33.62 9.30
CA LYS A 220 -7.99 34.68 8.48
C LYS A 220 -8.59 35.80 9.32
N ALA A 221 -8.70 37.00 8.77
CA ALA A 221 -9.45 38.10 9.39
C ALA A 221 -10.94 37.74 9.51
N ASN A 222 -11.57 38.13 10.62
CA ASN A 222 -13.00 37.88 10.90
C ASN A 222 -13.90 39.10 10.62
N LYS A 223 -13.29 40.25 10.33
CA LYS A 223 -13.90 41.54 9.96
C LYS A 223 -12.84 42.36 9.21
N ASP A 224 -13.24 43.49 8.64
CA ASP A 224 -12.28 44.46 8.12
C ASP A 224 -11.45 45.04 9.28
N THR A 225 -10.13 44.99 9.16
CA THR A 225 -9.18 45.41 10.19
C THR A 225 -7.91 45.95 9.54
N VAL A 226 -6.83 46.09 10.31
CA VAL A 226 -5.57 46.70 9.90
C VAL A 226 -4.40 45.83 10.36
N LEU A 227 -3.38 45.74 9.49
CA LEU A 227 -2.09 45.16 9.84
C LEU A 227 -1.16 46.27 10.32
N PHE A 228 -0.46 46.07 11.43
CA PHE A 228 0.41 47.07 12.07
C PHE A 228 1.89 46.71 11.98
N ASP A 229 2.78 47.70 12.08
CA ASP A 229 4.24 47.51 12.10
C ASP A 229 4.80 47.05 13.45
N GLY A 230 4.00 47.09 14.51
CA GLY A 230 4.36 46.68 15.87
C GLY A 230 3.19 46.17 16.69
N ALA A 231 3.49 45.48 17.79
CA ALA A 231 2.51 44.94 18.74
C ALA A 231 2.25 45.91 19.92
N ASN A 232 1.91 47.17 19.64
CA ASN A 232 1.67 48.17 20.69
C ASN A 232 0.70 49.26 20.22
N ALA A 233 0.18 50.04 21.18
CA ALA A 233 -0.81 51.09 20.92
C ALA A 233 -0.32 52.24 20.03
N THR A 234 1.00 52.41 19.87
CA THR A 234 1.61 53.45 19.01
C THR A 234 2.03 52.93 17.63
N ALA A 235 1.77 51.66 17.33
CA ALA A 235 2.13 51.03 16.07
C ALA A 235 1.40 51.68 14.90
N LYS A 236 2.10 51.80 13.76
CA LYS A 236 1.57 52.43 12.56
C LYS A 236 0.87 51.39 11.67
N PRO A 237 -0.23 51.76 11.01
CA PRO A 237 -0.89 50.90 10.04
C PRO A 237 0.02 50.67 8.81
N ILE A 238 0.11 49.42 8.36
CA ILE A 238 0.79 49.03 7.12
C ILE A 238 -0.22 48.97 5.98
N VAL A 239 -1.29 48.17 6.15
CA VAL A 239 -2.31 47.91 5.12
C VAL A 239 -3.65 47.58 5.77
N THR A 240 -4.73 47.88 5.05
CA THR A 240 -6.08 47.41 5.43
C THR A 240 -6.20 45.92 5.11
N VAL A 241 -6.80 45.16 6.03
CA VAL A 241 -7.00 43.72 5.91
C VAL A 241 -8.50 43.46 5.83
N SER A 242 -8.99 43.08 4.66
CA SER A 242 -10.41 42.80 4.45
C SER A 242 -10.87 41.55 5.20
N ASN A 243 -12.14 41.50 5.58
CA ASN A 243 -12.77 40.31 6.14
C ASN A 243 -12.51 39.09 5.25
N GLY A 244 -12.04 37.99 5.84
CA GLY A 244 -11.72 36.76 5.14
C GLY A 244 -10.30 36.69 4.56
N GLN A 245 -9.53 37.77 4.56
CA GLN A 245 -8.12 37.76 4.12
C GLN A 245 -7.33 36.69 4.89
N ARG A 246 -6.61 35.85 4.15
CA ARG A 246 -5.80 34.76 4.68
C ARG A 246 -4.42 35.22 5.12
N MET A 247 -3.87 34.52 6.11
CA MET A 247 -2.55 34.81 6.67
C MET A 247 -1.89 33.58 7.30
N ALA A 248 -0.57 33.54 7.34
CA ALA A 248 0.23 32.52 7.99
C ALA A 248 0.75 33.04 9.34
N TYR A 249 0.58 32.26 10.40
CA TYR A 249 1.08 32.59 11.74
C TYR A 249 2.60 32.58 11.80
N ILE A 250 3.21 33.63 12.35
CA ILE A 250 4.65 33.71 12.64
C ILE A 250 4.90 33.52 14.14
N LYS A 251 4.40 34.43 14.97
CA LYS A 251 4.57 34.37 16.43
C LYS A 251 3.43 35.09 17.14
N GLU A 252 3.29 34.80 18.41
CA GLU A 252 2.40 35.50 19.33
C GLU A 252 3.17 36.57 20.12
N GLU A 253 2.57 37.75 20.27
CA GLU A 253 3.14 38.85 21.05
C GLU A 253 2.04 39.71 21.68
N GLY A 254 1.83 39.57 22.99
CA GLY A 254 0.74 40.25 23.70
C GLY A 254 -0.62 39.92 23.09
N ASP A 255 -1.42 40.93 22.77
CA ASP A 255 -2.73 40.79 22.13
C ASP A 255 -2.67 40.66 20.59
N TYR A 256 -1.47 40.47 20.04
CA TYR A 256 -1.24 40.41 18.60
C TYR A 256 -0.68 39.05 18.16
N TYR A 257 -0.98 38.70 16.92
CA TYR A 257 -0.17 37.76 16.15
C TYR A 257 0.68 38.54 15.17
N ARG A 258 1.96 38.17 15.06
CA ARG A 258 2.74 38.50 13.87
C ARG A 258 2.40 37.49 12.78
N VAL A 259 2.09 37.97 11.58
CA VAL A 259 1.60 37.13 10.46
C VAL A 259 2.20 37.57 9.13
N THR A 260 2.22 36.66 8.15
CA THR A 260 2.42 36.97 6.72
C THR A 260 1.06 36.90 6.05
N LEU A 261 0.57 37.99 5.46
CA LEU A 261 -0.63 37.93 4.62
C LEU A 261 -0.32 37.13 3.34
N TYR A 262 -1.31 36.44 2.78
CA TYR A 262 -1.15 35.77 1.49
C TYR A 262 -2.45 35.67 0.69
N ASP A 263 -2.30 35.57 -0.63
CA ASP A 263 -3.39 35.23 -1.53
C ASP A 263 -3.30 33.77 -1.99
N GLU A 264 -4.45 33.12 -2.07
CA GLU A 264 -4.59 31.80 -2.69
C GLU A 264 -4.81 32.00 -4.20
N LEU A 265 -3.96 31.41 -5.03
CA LEU A 265 -4.03 31.49 -6.49
C LEU A 265 -4.43 30.13 -7.10
N ASP A 266 -4.66 30.11 -8.41
CA ASP A 266 -5.02 28.89 -9.14
C ASP A 266 -3.93 27.81 -9.04
N ASN A 267 -4.38 26.55 -9.04
CA ASN A 267 -3.54 25.34 -9.06
C ASN A 267 -2.57 25.24 -7.87
N GLY A 268 -3.02 25.63 -6.67
CA GLY A 268 -2.26 25.48 -5.42
C GLY A 268 -1.01 26.34 -5.35
N LYS A 269 -1.08 27.52 -5.97
CA LYS A 269 -0.07 28.57 -5.87
C LYS A 269 -0.50 29.60 -4.82
N TYR A 270 0.48 30.24 -4.20
CA TYR A 270 0.28 31.20 -3.13
C TYR A 270 1.29 32.30 -3.30
N ASP A 271 0.85 33.55 -3.16
CA ASP A 271 1.71 34.74 -3.18
C ASP A 271 1.68 35.37 -1.79
N ASP A 272 2.86 35.55 -1.21
CA ASP A 272 3.03 36.27 0.04
C ASP A 272 2.91 37.79 -0.15
N LYS A 273 2.45 38.45 0.91
CA LYS A 273 2.18 39.89 0.96
C LYS A 273 2.90 40.50 2.17
N GLU A 274 2.33 41.56 2.73
CA GLU A 274 2.87 42.26 3.88
C GLU A 274 2.97 41.35 5.10
N ILE A 275 4.05 41.57 5.87
CA ILE A 275 4.27 40.96 7.17
C ILE A 275 4.05 42.04 8.23
N GLY A 276 3.27 41.73 9.26
CA GLY A 276 3.00 42.67 10.34
C GLY A 276 2.25 42.04 11.49
N TYR A 277 1.67 42.87 12.35
CA TYR A 277 0.95 42.48 13.55
C TYR A 277 -0.54 42.72 13.38
N ILE A 278 -1.34 41.71 13.73
CA ILE A 278 -2.80 41.77 13.70
C ILE A 278 -3.36 41.41 15.07
N LEU A 279 -4.43 42.10 15.50
CA LEU A 279 -5.07 41.81 16.78
C LEU A 279 -5.68 40.40 16.79
N LYS A 280 -5.46 39.66 17.87
CA LYS A 280 -6.04 38.32 18.05
C LYS A 280 -7.57 38.34 18.05
N SER A 281 -8.18 39.42 18.54
CA SER A 281 -9.64 39.62 18.53
C SER A 281 -10.23 39.70 17.13
N ASP A 282 -9.40 40.02 16.14
CA ASP A 282 -9.83 40.37 14.79
C ASP A 282 -9.60 39.23 13.79
N VAL A 283 -9.17 38.07 14.29
CA VAL A 283 -8.92 36.88 13.47
C VAL A 283 -9.82 35.72 13.87
N ASN A 284 -10.09 34.86 12.90
CA ASN A 284 -10.75 33.58 13.11
C ASN A 284 -9.68 32.48 13.22
N THR A 285 -9.66 31.83 14.38
CA THR A 285 -8.70 30.77 14.74
C THR A 285 -9.31 29.36 14.72
N THR A 286 -10.46 29.15 14.06
CA THR A 286 -11.24 27.89 14.10
C THR A 286 -10.40 26.62 13.89
N TYR A 287 -9.34 26.68 13.08
CA TYR A 287 -8.49 25.53 12.79
C TYR A 287 -7.17 25.50 13.57
N MET A 288 -6.80 26.57 14.26
CA MET A 288 -5.66 26.57 15.18
C MET A 288 -6.00 25.72 16.41
N GLY A 289 -5.02 24.99 16.94
CA GLY A 289 -5.19 23.98 17.98
C GLY A 289 -5.76 22.64 17.50
N ASN A 290 -6.62 22.65 16.46
CA ASN A 290 -7.18 21.42 15.89
C ASN A 290 -6.05 20.57 15.26
N TYR A 291 -5.87 19.34 15.78
CA TYR A 291 -4.69 18.49 15.52
C TYR A 291 -3.36 19.25 15.75
N GLY A 292 -3.28 20.09 16.77
CA GLY A 292 -2.03 20.78 17.14
C GLY A 292 -1.52 21.78 16.10
N ARG A 293 -2.36 22.24 15.18
CA ARG A 293 -2.01 23.26 14.19
C ARG A 293 -1.83 24.65 14.83
N PRO A 294 -0.95 25.52 14.32
CA PRO A 294 -0.04 25.29 13.21
C PRO A 294 1.09 24.30 13.55
N TRP A 295 1.53 23.54 12.54
CA TRP A 295 2.62 22.57 12.64
C TRP A 295 3.99 23.24 12.44
N THR A 296 4.42 23.97 13.48
CA THR A 296 5.57 24.89 13.51
C THR A 296 6.94 24.22 13.66
N ASP A 297 6.98 22.91 13.82
CA ASP A 297 8.21 22.11 13.87
C ASP A 297 7.94 20.68 13.37
N PRO A 298 8.97 19.95 12.92
CA PRO A 298 8.79 18.60 12.42
C PRO A 298 8.26 17.57 13.42
N ASN A 299 8.63 17.65 14.69
CA ASN A 299 8.19 16.67 15.69
C ASN A 299 6.68 16.80 15.92
N LYS A 300 6.19 18.03 16.03
CA LYS A 300 4.76 18.35 16.10
C LYS A 300 4.01 17.93 14.85
N ALA A 301 4.58 18.14 13.66
CA ALA A 301 3.97 17.74 12.39
C ALA A 301 3.86 16.21 12.25
N ILE A 302 4.92 15.46 12.61
CA ILE A 302 4.95 14.00 12.60
C ILE A 302 3.91 13.45 13.60
N TYR A 303 3.93 13.97 14.83
CA TYR A 303 3.03 13.54 15.88
C TYR A 303 1.55 13.77 15.53
N ASN A 304 1.21 14.99 15.16
CA ASN A 304 -0.19 15.34 14.90
C ASN A 304 -0.71 14.80 13.57
N GLY A 305 0.16 14.65 12.56
CA GLY A 305 -0.20 13.96 11.33
C GLY A 305 -0.48 12.47 11.57
N ALA A 306 0.33 11.80 12.41
CA ALA A 306 0.04 10.44 12.84
C ALA A 306 -1.28 10.36 13.62
N LYS A 307 -1.55 11.32 14.52
CA LYS A 307 -2.82 11.42 15.26
C LYS A 307 -4.02 11.62 14.33
N TYR A 308 -3.88 12.43 13.29
CA TYR A 308 -4.93 12.63 12.27
C TYR A 308 -5.25 11.32 11.54
N ILE A 309 -4.22 10.61 11.07
CA ILE A 309 -4.39 9.30 10.40
C ILE A 309 -4.99 8.28 11.36
N ALA A 310 -4.50 8.25 12.61
CA ALA A 310 -4.97 7.34 13.63
C ALA A 310 -6.48 7.48 13.89
N ASN A 311 -6.93 8.71 14.14
CA ASN A 311 -8.32 9.03 14.40
C ASN A 311 -9.23 8.74 13.21
N GLY A 312 -8.74 8.96 11.98
CA GLY A 312 -9.52 8.70 10.76
C GLY A 312 -9.68 7.22 10.43
N TYR A 313 -8.65 6.41 10.65
CA TYR A 313 -8.57 5.09 10.00
C TYR A 313 -8.37 3.89 10.92
N LEU A 314 -7.79 4.02 12.13
CA LEU A 314 -7.41 2.84 12.93
C LEU A 314 -8.59 2.00 13.42
N THR A 315 -9.77 2.59 13.57
CA THR A 315 -10.94 1.88 14.08
C THR A 315 -11.48 0.91 13.03
N TYR A 316 -11.81 1.40 11.83
CA TYR A 316 -12.53 0.63 10.81
C TYR A 316 -11.75 0.36 9.51
N GLN A 317 -10.71 1.15 9.23
CA GLN A 317 -9.95 1.10 7.98
C GLN A 317 -8.46 0.89 8.26
N PHE A 318 -8.16 -0.13 9.06
CA PHE A 318 -6.85 -0.37 9.66
C PHE A 318 -5.89 -1.18 8.76
N THR A 319 -6.17 -1.27 7.46
CA THR A 319 -5.24 -1.77 6.44
C THR A 319 -5.30 -0.85 5.24
N MET A 320 -4.23 -0.80 4.42
CA MET A 320 -4.24 0.02 3.19
C MET A 320 -5.35 -0.42 2.24
N TYR A 321 -5.69 -1.71 2.23
CA TYR A 321 -6.85 -2.23 1.52
C TYR A 321 -8.14 -1.59 2.03
N LEU A 322 -8.40 -1.56 3.35
CA LEU A 322 -9.63 -0.96 3.88
C LEU A 322 -9.67 0.57 3.78
N GLN A 323 -8.50 1.21 3.71
CA GLN A 323 -8.39 2.64 3.41
C GLN A 323 -8.79 2.96 1.97
N LYS A 324 -8.55 2.04 1.01
CA LYS A 324 -9.03 2.19 -0.37
C LYS A 324 -10.45 1.67 -0.56
N TYR A 325 -10.75 0.50 -0.01
CA TYR A 325 -11.98 -0.23 -0.21
C TYR A 325 -12.67 -0.31 1.15
N ASN A 326 -13.55 0.64 1.43
CA ASN A 326 -14.24 0.66 2.72
C ASN A 326 -15.36 -0.38 2.74
N VAL A 327 -14.94 -1.64 2.85
CA VAL A 327 -15.79 -2.84 2.88
C VAL A 327 -15.99 -3.35 4.32
N ASN A 328 -15.66 -2.52 5.31
CA ASN A 328 -15.96 -2.81 6.71
C ASN A 328 -17.36 -2.29 7.02
N SER A 329 -18.32 -3.21 7.16
CA SER A 329 -19.73 -2.89 7.46
C SER A 329 -19.91 -2.12 8.78
N GLN A 330 -18.94 -2.17 9.69
CA GLN A 330 -18.97 -1.44 10.95
C GLN A 330 -18.55 0.03 10.81
N SER A 331 -18.05 0.48 9.65
CA SER A 331 -17.56 1.85 9.47
C SER A 331 -18.66 2.91 9.45
N GLY A 332 -19.92 2.52 9.21
CA GLY A 332 -21.05 3.44 9.00
C GLY A 332 -20.96 4.24 7.69
N SER A 333 -19.94 4.00 6.87
CA SER A 333 -19.63 4.78 5.66
C SER A 333 -19.14 3.89 4.51
N LEU A 334 -19.71 2.69 4.40
CA LEU A 334 -19.38 1.70 3.36
C LEU A 334 -19.19 2.35 1.98
N TYR A 335 -18.09 1.98 1.30
CA TYR A 335 -17.69 2.47 -0.03
C TYR A 335 -17.41 3.99 -0.12
N ARG A 336 -17.24 4.65 1.03
CA ARG A 336 -16.91 6.08 1.17
C ARG A 336 -15.81 6.24 2.22
N HIS A 337 -15.40 7.49 2.48
CA HIS A 337 -14.30 7.81 3.40
C HIS A 337 -13.00 7.08 3.01
N GLU A 338 -12.73 7.04 1.70
CA GLU A 338 -11.54 6.40 1.17
C GLU A 338 -10.37 7.37 1.19
N TYR A 339 -9.22 6.89 1.66
CA TYR A 339 -7.99 7.65 1.67
C TYR A 339 -7.46 7.94 0.26
N MET A 340 -7.86 7.13 -0.73
CA MET A 340 -7.32 7.14 -2.09
C MET A 340 -8.38 6.79 -3.12
N THR A 341 -8.35 7.44 -4.29
CA THR A 341 -9.33 7.23 -5.37
C THR A 341 -8.90 6.19 -6.40
N ASN A 342 -7.59 6.01 -6.61
CA ASN A 342 -7.06 5.05 -7.58
C ASN A 342 -7.26 3.60 -7.09
N VAL A 343 -7.92 2.75 -7.88
CA VAL A 343 -8.13 1.32 -7.60
C VAL A 343 -6.84 0.55 -7.33
N SER A 344 -5.72 0.90 -7.97
CA SER A 344 -4.45 0.24 -7.71
C SER A 344 -3.72 0.76 -6.47
N GLY A 345 -4.25 1.81 -5.83
CA GLY A 345 -3.59 2.54 -4.75
C GLY A 345 -3.13 1.61 -3.62
N ALA A 346 -4.05 0.83 -3.03
CA ALA A 346 -3.71 -0.06 -1.92
C ALA A 346 -2.60 -1.06 -2.27
N ALA A 347 -2.65 -1.64 -3.48
CA ALA A 347 -1.63 -2.58 -3.94
C ALA A 347 -0.27 -1.90 -4.17
N SER A 348 -0.25 -0.69 -4.73
CA SER A 348 0.97 0.11 -4.91
C SER A 348 1.58 0.50 -3.56
N GLU A 349 0.77 1.02 -2.64
CA GLU A 349 1.18 1.39 -1.27
C GLU A 349 1.73 0.17 -0.52
N GLY A 350 1.02 -0.97 -0.59
CA GLY A 350 1.47 -2.24 -0.02
C GLY A 350 2.83 -2.68 -0.58
N TYR A 351 3.06 -2.55 -1.88
CA TYR A 351 4.35 -2.85 -2.49
C TYR A 351 5.47 -1.92 -2.01
N HIS A 352 5.19 -0.64 -1.78
CA HIS A 352 6.16 0.30 -1.22
C HIS A 352 6.53 -0.07 0.22
N LEU A 353 5.54 -0.47 1.02
CA LEU A 353 5.76 -0.94 2.39
C LEU A 353 6.61 -2.22 2.41
N TYR A 354 6.25 -3.22 1.58
CA TYR A 354 7.08 -4.42 1.35
C TYR A 354 8.51 -4.06 0.99
N SER A 355 8.70 -3.15 0.02
CA SER A 355 10.02 -2.74 -0.45
C SER A 355 10.85 -2.10 0.66
N GLY A 356 10.21 -1.36 1.58
CA GLY A 356 10.83 -0.82 2.78
C GLY A 356 11.32 -1.93 3.70
N TYR A 357 10.43 -2.87 4.06
CA TYR A 357 10.78 -3.99 4.93
C TYR A 357 11.84 -4.92 4.34
N ALA A 358 11.74 -5.26 3.06
CA ALA A 358 12.71 -6.08 2.35
C ALA A 358 14.12 -5.47 2.40
N LYS A 359 14.24 -4.18 2.09
CA LYS A 359 15.53 -3.45 2.16
C LYS A 359 16.06 -3.32 3.58
N ALA A 360 15.16 -3.26 4.55
CA ALA A 360 15.47 -3.17 5.97
C ALA A 360 15.80 -4.54 6.60
N GLY A 361 15.64 -5.66 5.87
CA GLY A 361 15.80 -7.01 6.42
C GLY A 361 14.69 -7.42 7.40
N LEU A 362 13.54 -6.74 7.34
CA LEU A 362 12.45 -6.87 8.31
C LEU A 362 11.38 -7.89 7.90
N LEU A 363 11.47 -8.54 6.73
CA LEU A 363 10.46 -9.52 6.27
C LEU A 363 10.30 -10.74 7.20
N ASN A 364 11.32 -11.07 8.00
CA ASN A 364 11.24 -12.16 8.98
C ASN A 364 10.59 -11.71 10.30
N SER A 365 10.20 -10.45 10.44
CA SER A 365 9.52 -9.93 11.63
C SER A 365 8.05 -10.36 11.66
N ALA A 366 7.38 -10.12 12.78
CA ALA A 366 5.98 -10.48 12.96
C ALA A 366 5.02 -9.48 12.27
N HIS A 367 4.50 -9.82 11.10
CA HIS A 367 3.51 -9.01 10.39
C HIS A 367 2.11 -9.60 10.57
N THR A 368 1.09 -8.77 10.86
CA THR A 368 -0.31 -9.22 10.93
C THR A 368 -1.09 -8.68 9.75
N PHE A 369 -1.65 -9.57 8.95
CA PHE A 369 -2.44 -9.27 7.77
C PHE A 369 -3.91 -9.59 8.00
N TYR A 370 -4.79 -8.62 7.79
CA TYR A 370 -6.24 -8.81 7.83
C TYR A 370 -6.76 -8.91 6.41
N ILE A 371 -6.95 -10.15 5.96
CA ILE A 371 -7.31 -10.48 4.58
C ILE A 371 -8.84 -10.47 4.47
N PRO A 372 -9.46 -9.62 3.63
CA PRO A 372 -10.90 -9.60 3.45
C PRO A 372 -11.43 -10.94 2.91
N VAL A 373 -12.57 -11.36 3.44
CA VAL A 373 -13.33 -12.51 2.96
C VAL A 373 -14.77 -12.05 2.75
N PHE A 374 -15.18 -12.04 1.48
CA PHE A 374 -16.54 -11.74 1.05
C PHE A 374 -17.38 -13.01 0.97
N ASN A 375 -18.69 -12.85 1.05
CA ASN A 375 -19.64 -13.91 0.76
C ASN A 375 -19.75 -14.10 -0.77
N ASN A 376 -20.04 -15.32 -1.22
CA ASN A 376 -20.33 -15.66 -2.62
C ASN A 376 -19.25 -15.23 -3.64
N MET A 377 -17.97 -15.25 -3.24
CA MET A 377 -16.86 -14.98 -4.16
C MET A 377 -16.87 -15.96 -5.35
N PRO A 378 -16.47 -15.53 -6.56
CA PRO A 378 -16.40 -16.41 -7.72
C PRO A 378 -15.48 -17.61 -7.45
N ASN A 379 -15.98 -18.83 -7.68
CA ASN A 379 -15.32 -20.11 -7.40
C ASN A 379 -15.18 -20.49 -5.91
N ASP A 380 -15.92 -19.85 -4.99
CA ASP A 380 -15.97 -20.24 -3.57
C ASP A 380 -17.08 -21.28 -3.23
N ASN A 381 -17.79 -21.79 -4.24
CA ASN A 381 -19.00 -22.64 -4.13
C ASN A 381 -19.09 -23.46 -2.83
N SER A 382 -19.88 -22.93 -1.92
CA SER A 382 -20.25 -23.40 -0.59
C SER A 382 -21.34 -24.49 -0.65
N ASN A 383 -21.07 -25.61 -1.33
CA ASN A 383 -21.81 -26.86 -1.14
C ASN A 383 -20.86 -27.95 -0.64
N ILE A 384 -20.26 -27.73 0.53
CA ILE A 384 -19.64 -28.80 1.32
C ILE A 384 -20.39 -28.84 2.65
N THR A 385 -21.52 -29.54 2.64
CA THR A 385 -22.17 -29.98 3.88
C THR A 385 -21.23 -30.97 4.58
N THR A 386 -21.13 -30.82 5.88
CA THR A 386 -20.34 -31.62 6.83
C THR A 386 -20.36 -33.12 6.55
N THR A 387 -19.24 -33.65 6.02
CA THR A 387 -18.75 -35.01 6.29
C THR A 387 -17.24 -35.05 6.04
N ALA A 388 -16.52 -35.69 6.98
CA ALA A 388 -15.17 -36.29 6.95
C ALA A 388 -14.14 -35.92 5.83
N PRO A 389 -12.84 -35.85 6.15
CA PRO A 389 -11.82 -35.25 5.30
C PRO A 389 -11.65 -36.02 3.98
N THR A 390 -12.11 -35.40 2.89
CA THR A 390 -11.79 -35.85 1.53
C THR A 390 -10.90 -34.81 0.86
N THR A 391 -9.70 -35.25 0.48
CA THR A 391 -8.70 -34.52 -0.30
C THR A 391 -9.26 -34.09 -1.66
N THR A 392 -9.79 -32.87 -1.75
CA THR A 392 -10.21 -32.26 -3.01
C THR A 392 -9.00 -31.76 -3.79
N THR A 393 -8.59 -32.53 -4.80
CA THR A 393 -7.52 -32.12 -5.72
C THR A 393 -7.98 -30.95 -6.60
N LYS A 394 -7.43 -29.75 -6.36
CA LYS A 394 -7.57 -28.60 -7.27
C LYS A 394 -7.20 -29.01 -8.70
N ASN A 395 -8.08 -28.70 -9.67
CA ASN A 395 -7.82 -28.98 -11.08
C ASN A 395 -7.05 -27.82 -11.73
N TYR A 396 -5.72 -27.93 -11.73
CA TYR A 396 -4.83 -26.93 -12.35
C TYR A 396 -4.72 -27.04 -13.88
N THR A 397 -5.55 -27.85 -14.54
CA THR A 397 -5.49 -28.10 -15.98
C THR A 397 -5.99 -26.88 -16.77
N PRO A 398 -5.12 -26.20 -17.55
CA PRO A 398 -5.54 -25.06 -18.36
C PRO A 398 -6.57 -25.45 -19.44
N ALA A 399 -7.42 -24.50 -19.81
CA ALA A 399 -8.41 -24.70 -20.85
C ALA A 399 -7.76 -24.91 -22.23
N LYS A 400 -8.49 -25.60 -23.11
CA LYS A 400 -8.08 -25.84 -24.49
C LYS A 400 -7.97 -24.52 -25.25
N VAL A 401 -6.87 -24.34 -25.98
CA VAL A 401 -6.68 -23.22 -26.90
C VAL A 401 -6.83 -23.64 -28.35
N LYS A 402 -7.18 -22.68 -29.21
CA LYS A 402 -7.38 -22.83 -30.65
C LYS A 402 -6.20 -22.19 -31.39
N LEU A 403 -5.52 -22.99 -32.21
CA LEU A 403 -4.49 -22.51 -33.13
C LEU A 403 -5.19 -21.79 -34.28
N THR A 404 -5.11 -20.46 -34.30
CA THR A 404 -5.87 -19.61 -35.22
C THR A 404 -5.19 -19.51 -36.59
N SER A 405 -3.87 -19.35 -36.66
CA SER A 405 -3.16 -19.28 -37.95
C SER A 405 -1.71 -19.79 -37.93
N LEU A 406 -1.23 -20.19 -39.13
CA LEU A 406 0.17 -20.49 -39.44
C LEU A 406 0.60 -19.72 -40.70
N THR A 407 1.68 -18.96 -40.61
CA THR A 407 2.21 -18.15 -41.71
C THR A 407 3.66 -18.53 -41.99
N ALA A 408 3.98 -18.92 -43.23
CA ALA A 408 5.35 -19.14 -43.65
C ALA A 408 6.01 -17.79 -43.96
N LEU A 409 7.17 -17.54 -43.37
CA LEU A 409 7.95 -16.31 -43.51
C LEU A 409 9.26 -16.61 -44.24
N LYS A 410 9.88 -15.57 -44.82
CA LYS A 410 11.23 -15.66 -45.41
C LYS A 410 12.25 -16.16 -44.37
N GLY A 411 13.28 -16.85 -44.84
CA GLY A 411 14.36 -17.36 -44.00
C GLY A 411 13.96 -18.55 -43.14
N HIS A 412 13.19 -19.50 -43.72
CA HIS A 412 12.94 -20.82 -43.12
C HIS A 412 12.20 -20.77 -41.79
N LYS A 413 11.18 -19.90 -41.72
CA LYS A 413 10.42 -19.57 -40.51
C LYS A 413 8.93 -19.82 -40.68
N ILE A 414 8.28 -20.27 -39.62
CA ILE A 414 6.82 -20.41 -39.56
C ILE A 414 6.30 -19.73 -38.29
N LYS A 415 5.42 -18.74 -38.43
CA LYS A 415 4.76 -18.04 -37.33
C LYS A 415 3.42 -18.69 -37.01
N ALA A 416 3.24 -19.06 -35.75
CA ALA A 416 1.98 -19.53 -35.18
C ALA A 416 1.29 -18.42 -34.38
N LYS A 417 -0.05 -18.36 -34.50
CA LYS A 417 -0.94 -17.50 -33.68
C LYS A 417 -2.08 -18.35 -33.12
N TRP A 418 -2.49 -18.07 -31.89
CA TRP A 418 -3.59 -18.74 -31.20
C TRP A 418 -4.45 -17.74 -30.42
N ASN A 419 -5.58 -18.17 -29.86
CA ASN A 419 -6.36 -17.36 -28.91
C ASN A 419 -5.75 -17.44 -27.50
N LYS A 420 -5.93 -16.38 -26.71
CA LYS A 420 -5.54 -16.36 -25.29
C LYS A 420 -6.30 -17.45 -24.53
N CYS A 421 -5.61 -18.18 -23.66
CA CYS A 421 -6.23 -19.18 -22.77
C CYS A 421 -7.30 -18.51 -21.88
N SER A 422 -8.51 -19.08 -21.83
CA SER A 422 -9.62 -18.53 -21.03
C SER A 422 -9.36 -18.68 -19.53
N THR A 423 -8.70 -19.75 -19.11
CA THR A 423 -8.30 -19.97 -17.71
C THR A 423 -6.84 -19.56 -17.44
N SER A 424 -6.44 -19.60 -16.17
CA SER A 424 -5.07 -19.23 -15.77
C SER A 424 -4.02 -20.14 -16.44
N ALA A 425 -2.95 -19.53 -16.95
CA ALA A 425 -1.87 -20.24 -17.62
C ALA A 425 -0.54 -19.51 -17.37
N THR A 426 0.51 -20.28 -17.10
CA THR A 426 1.89 -19.78 -17.03
C THR A 426 2.45 -19.51 -18.42
N GLY A 427 1.96 -20.23 -19.43
CA GLY A 427 2.38 -20.03 -20.81
C GLY A 427 1.85 -21.12 -21.74
N TYR A 428 2.56 -21.34 -22.86
CA TYR A 428 2.16 -22.29 -23.89
C TYR A 428 3.29 -23.22 -24.29
N GLN A 429 2.95 -24.44 -24.71
CA GLN A 429 3.86 -25.42 -25.29
C GLN A 429 3.48 -25.67 -26.74
N ILE A 430 4.44 -25.49 -27.65
CA ILE A 430 4.25 -25.59 -29.10
C ILE A 430 5.08 -26.76 -29.63
N TYR A 431 4.44 -27.68 -30.36
CA TYR A 431 5.07 -28.83 -30.99
C TYR A 431 4.99 -28.71 -32.51
N TRP A 432 6.10 -29.05 -33.17
CA TRP A 432 6.23 -29.15 -34.63
C TRP A 432 6.54 -30.60 -35.01
N ALA A 433 5.92 -31.13 -36.06
CA ALA A 433 6.18 -32.48 -36.59
C ALA A 433 6.16 -32.48 -38.13
N LYS A 434 6.73 -33.53 -38.74
CA LYS A 434 6.68 -33.75 -40.20
C LYS A 434 5.44 -34.55 -40.63
N ASP A 435 4.68 -35.07 -39.67
CA ASP A 435 3.47 -35.87 -39.90
C ASP A 435 2.31 -35.39 -39.00
N LYS A 436 1.06 -35.58 -39.47
CA LYS A 436 -0.15 -35.13 -38.76
C LYS A 436 -0.39 -35.88 -37.45
N LYS A 437 0.12 -37.11 -37.31
CA LYS A 437 -0.04 -37.95 -36.12
C LYS A 437 0.99 -37.60 -35.03
N PHE A 438 1.94 -36.68 -35.31
CA PHE A 438 3.04 -36.32 -34.43
C PHE A 438 3.86 -37.55 -33.98
N LYS A 439 4.07 -38.53 -34.87
CA LYS A 439 4.89 -39.72 -34.60
C LYS A 439 6.29 -39.33 -34.12
N LYS A 440 6.87 -38.28 -34.74
CA LYS A 440 8.14 -37.68 -34.29
C LYS A 440 8.02 -36.16 -34.23
N VAL A 441 8.16 -35.62 -33.02
CA VAL A 441 8.27 -34.16 -32.79
C VAL A 441 9.67 -33.72 -33.21
N VAL A 442 9.73 -32.77 -34.15
CA VAL A 442 10.99 -32.25 -34.70
C VAL A 442 11.43 -30.94 -34.08
N ALA A 443 10.53 -30.23 -33.40
CA ALA A 443 10.86 -29.09 -32.55
C ALA A 443 9.79 -28.88 -31.47
N LYS A 444 10.23 -28.46 -30.29
CA LYS A 444 9.40 -28.18 -29.12
C LYS A 444 9.86 -26.88 -28.47
N THR A 445 8.92 -26.00 -28.15
CA THR A 445 9.23 -24.75 -27.44
C THR A 445 8.17 -24.44 -26.40
N THR A 446 8.56 -23.76 -25.33
CA THR A 446 7.62 -23.17 -24.38
C THR A 446 7.75 -21.65 -24.39
N THR A 447 6.63 -20.95 -24.31
CA THR A 447 6.58 -19.50 -24.11
C THR A 447 6.03 -19.21 -22.72
N ARG A 448 6.46 -18.11 -22.10
CA ARG A 448 5.94 -17.62 -20.81
C ARG A 448 5.02 -16.43 -21.03
N GLY A 449 3.96 -16.36 -20.23
CA GLY A 449 2.96 -15.28 -20.24
C GLY A 449 1.68 -15.68 -20.97
N ARG A 450 0.54 -15.59 -20.28
CA ARG A 450 -0.80 -15.90 -20.81
C ARG A 450 -1.14 -15.04 -22.05
N SER A 451 -0.67 -13.80 -22.09
CA SER A 451 -0.87 -12.86 -23.20
C SER A 451 0.02 -13.13 -24.42
N LYS A 452 1.06 -13.98 -24.32
CA LYS A 452 1.88 -14.35 -25.49
C LYS A 452 1.13 -15.33 -26.38
N VAL A 453 0.39 -14.79 -27.32
CA VAL A 453 -0.48 -15.52 -28.25
C VAL A 453 0.13 -15.78 -29.64
N THR A 454 1.44 -15.56 -29.78
CA THR A 454 2.19 -15.84 -31.02
C THR A 454 3.59 -16.39 -30.76
N TYR A 455 4.13 -17.16 -31.71
CA TYR A 455 5.52 -17.64 -31.71
C TYR A 455 6.01 -17.91 -33.12
N THR A 456 7.28 -17.58 -33.42
CA THR A 456 7.92 -17.83 -34.71
C THR A 456 8.98 -18.92 -34.58
N GLY A 457 8.69 -20.11 -35.09
CA GLY A 457 9.70 -21.17 -35.23
C GLY A 457 10.69 -20.85 -36.36
N LYS A 458 11.92 -21.36 -36.23
CA LYS A 458 13.05 -21.11 -37.14
C LYS A 458 13.65 -22.45 -37.60
N ASN A 459 14.55 -22.38 -38.59
CA ASN A 459 15.37 -23.51 -39.07
C ASN A 459 14.55 -24.66 -39.72
N PHE A 460 13.48 -24.31 -40.44
CA PHE A 460 12.66 -25.29 -41.15
C PHE A 460 13.14 -25.53 -42.58
N THR A 461 13.31 -26.80 -42.99
CA THR A 461 13.75 -27.15 -44.34
C THR A 461 12.82 -26.56 -45.41
N LYS A 462 13.39 -25.82 -46.38
CA LYS A 462 12.66 -25.20 -47.50
C LYS A 462 11.82 -26.25 -48.24
N GLY A 463 10.58 -25.89 -48.61
CA GLY A 463 9.68 -26.79 -49.33
C GLY A 463 9.10 -27.93 -48.49
N ARG A 464 9.52 -28.09 -47.22
CA ARG A 464 8.99 -29.14 -46.33
C ARG A 464 7.73 -28.68 -45.60
N LYS A 465 6.73 -29.57 -45.53
CA LYS A 465 5.49 -29.38 -44.79
C LYS A 465 5.66 -29.76 -43.32
N TYR A 466 5.21 -28.88 -42.42
CA TYR A 466 5.22 -29.09 -40.96
C TYR A 466 3.81 -28.97 -40.38
N TYR A 467 3.50 -29.86 -39.43
CA TYR A 467 2.26 -29.90 -38.64
C TYR A 467 2.51 -29.34 -37.24
N VAL A 468 1.53 -28.61 -36.71
CA VAL A 468 1.67 -27.79 -35.51
C VAL A 468 0.49 -27.99 -34.58
N ARG A 469 0.77 -28.17 -33.30
CA ARG A 469 -0.22 -28.15 -32.22
C ARG A 469 0.33 -27.38 -31.03
N ILE A 470 -0.57 -26.75 -30.28
CA ILE A 470 -0.23 -25.96 -29.10
C ILE A 470 -1.14 -26.33 -27.93
N ARG A 471 -0.62 -26.26 -26.71
CA ARG A 471 -1.42 -26.36 -25.48
C ARG A 471 -0.96 -25.33 -24.46
N ALA A 472 -1.88 -24.85 -23.64
CA ALA A 472 -1.54 -24.03 -22.48
C ALA A 472 -0.95 -24.91 -21.36
N TYR A 473 -0.08 -24.34 -20.53
CA TYR A 473 0.41 -24.98 -19.32
C TYR A 473 0.35 -24.04 -18.12
N LYS A 474 0.18 -24.61 -16.92
CA LYS A 474 0.23 -23.92 -15.64
C LYS A 474 1.29 -24.60 -14.78
N LYS A 475 2.14 -23.78 -14.14
CA LYS A 475 3.00 -24.22 -13.04
C LYS A 475 2.32 -23.84 -11.74
N ALA A 476 2.08 -24.82 -10.88
CA ALA A 476 1.50 -24.68 -9.55
C ALA A 476 2.07 -25.80 -8.66
N GLY A 477 2.40 -25.52 -7.39
CA GLY A 477 2.94 -26.51 -6.45
C GLY A 477 4.16 -27.31 -6.98
N GLY A 478 5.07 -26.68 -7.71
CA GLY A 478 6.25 -27.35 -8.32
C GLY A 478 5.95 -28.29 -9.49
N LYS A 479 4.67 -28.57 -9.80
CA LYS A 479 4.24 -29.41 -10.92
C LYS A 479 3.81 -28.58 -12.12
N THR A 480 3.91 -29.16 -13.32
CA THR A 480 3.42 -28.54 -14.55
C THR A 480 2.19 -29.29 -15.05
N TYR A 481 1.07 -28.58 -15.10
CA TYR A 481 -0.21 -29.07 -15.58
C TYR A 481 -0.43 -28.61 -17.02
N TYR A 482 -0.85 -29.52 -17.88
CA TYR A 482 -0.98 -29.27 -19.31
C TYR A 482 -2.43 -29.37 -19.74
N GLY A 483 -2.90 -28.34 -20.43
CA GLY A 483 -4.23 -28.35 -21.03
C GLY A 483 -4.30 -29.27 -22.25
N PRO A 484 -5.51 -29.49 -22.79
CA PRO A 484 -5.69 -30.24 -24.03
C PRO A 484 -4.94 -29.60 -25.21
N TRP A 485 -4.48 -30.43 -26.16
CA TRP A 485 -3.91 -29.95 -27.41
C TRP A 485 -4.95 -29.22 -28.28
N SER A 486 -4.51 -28.17 -28.96
CA SER A 486 -5.30 -27.44 -29.96
C SER A 486 -5.66 -28.31 -31.17
N ASN A 487 -6.48 -27.75 -32.06
CA ASN A 487 -6.55 -28.19 -33.44
C ASN A 487 -5.15 -28.19 -34.09
N ILE A 488 -4.93 -29.10 -35.04
CA ILE A 488 -3.68 -29.20 -35.81
C ILE A 488 -3.81 -28.34 -37.05
N LYS A 489 -2.80 -27.52 -37.36
CA LYS A 489 -2.65 -26.86 -38.66
C LYS A 489 -1.32 -27.27 -39.29
N ALA A 490 -1.19 -27.12 -40.60
CA ALA A 490 0.04 -27.41 -41.32
C ALA A 490 0.45 -26.26 -42.24
N LYS A 491 1.76 -26.10 -42.45
CA LYS A 491 2.30 -25.13 -43.42
C LYS A 491 3.61 -25.62 -44.04
N THR A 492 3.79 -25.34 -45.32
CA THR A 492 5.05 -25.57 -46.04
C THR A 492 6.01 -24.40 -45.79
N SER A 493 7.23 -24.70 -45.38
CA SER A 493 8.29 -23.69 -45.16
C SER A 493 8.69 -23.03 -46.49
N LYS A 494 8.94 -21.72 -46.46
CA LYS A 494 9.40 -20.93 -47.60
C LYS A 494 10.91 -20.70 -47.57
#